data_AF-A0A1P8X2Q5-F1
#
_entry.id   AF-A0A1P8X2Q5-F1
#
_cell.length_a   1.000
_cell.length_b   1.000
_cell.length_c   1.000
_cell.angle_alpha   90.00
_cell.angle_beta   90.00
_cell.angle_gamma   90.00
#
_symmetry.space_group_name_H-M   'P 1'
#
loop_
_entity.id
_entity.type
_entity.pdbx_description
1 polymer ?
#
loop_
_entity_poly.entity_id
_entity_poly.type
_entity_poly.pdbx_seq_one_letter_code
_entity_poly.pdbx_strand_id
1 'polypeptide(L)'
;MKVVYLGRSTRRGALPEPGVEGDAIELFENNWDDFGNKTTFGTACRIAGEEIELGYVKLMVEGHDTTAIYLDRLRKTGWNGEFPLPEGDYLSVPAEITFYEQLAGRIELAGAEQVAKLLRDSSYLVNIAQDERATELLDTSAFRKSLQRERGEVKSFLDGWKLFASQAVDVMDLGFRFTDVFDEVSNLELRFSAQGLLPRDINVLIGPNGVGKSQLLHQIVRDWLDDAEPERETGFAQKPNLSQLVVVSYSPFEQFPVDLRGRNKQDQEVYRYFGFRGRSVPLPGTKRPGGIRLTHEAPKRNAAASLIDCLADDKRYRSLPGWPQKLKTMERILRTAFDFDVAAVTIERTDFDAGRYFAGSEIDEPKIFDVPGAEEGRFFVGIDASGVQELNVDGIREDLVAAEGVVFIKDGKPIELSSGQKLFSFIVINILGAIRRDSLILIDEPELFLHPTLEIRFVGMLKRILQHFNSKALMATHSVVTVREVPSDCVHVFVRTDEGLVVKRPPFQTFGGDVQRISSYVFGDSATTKPFEGWIKEQLDELGSADALIEALGEEINEELIIQIRAMDGNPW
;
A
#
# COMPACT_ATOMS: atom_id res chain seq x y z
N MET A 1 -5.99 -11.94 31.18
CA MET A 1 -4.60 -11.63 30.76
C MET A 1 -4.07 -10.48 31.60
N LYS A 2 -2.80 -10.51 32.01
CA LYS A 2 -2.17 -9.40 32.75
C LYS A 2 -1.54 -8.39 31.81
N VAL A 3 -1.49 -7.12 32.20
CA VAL A 3 -0.68 -6.09 31.53
C VAL A 3 0.32 -5.58 32.56
N VAL A 4 1.61 -5.63 32.24
CA VAL A 4 2.68 -5.37 33.21
C VAL A 4 3.77 -4.44 32.65
N TYR A 5 4.42 -3.70 33.55
CA TYR A 5 5.67 -2.98 33.29
C TYR A 5 6.73 -3.41 34.32
N LEU A 6 7.82 -4.02 33.83
CA LEU A 6 8.88 -4.55 34.69
C LEU A 6 10.16 -3.72 34.66
N GLY A 7 10.13 -2.47 34.16
CA GLY A 7 11.32 -1.60 34.10
C GLY A 7 12.43 -2.16 33.22
N ARG A 8 12.10 -3.08 32.31
CA ARG A 8 13.03 -3.63 31.33
C ARG A 8 13.03 -2.73 30.11
N SER A 9 14.22 -2.37 29.64
CA SER A 9 14.41 -1.62 28.40
C SER A 9 14.88 -2.55 27.29
N THR A 10 14.47 -2.31 26.05
CA THR A 10 14.99 -3.04 24.89
C THR A 10 15.68 -2.07 23.93
N ARG A 11 16.96 -2.32 23.62
CA ARG A 11 17.64 -1.68 22.50
C ARG A 11 17.40 -2.54 21.26
N ARG A 12 16.75 -1.95 20.24
CA ARG A 12 16.47 -2.53 18.89
C ARG A 12 16.99 -3.96 18.69
N GLY A 13 16.07 -4.92 18.77
CA GLY A 13 16.28 -6.37 18.64
C GLY A 13 14.98 -7.12 19.00
N ALA A 14 15.00 -8.45 19.00
CA ALA A 14 13.88 -9.27 19.45
C ALA A 14 13.49 -8.91 20.90
N LEU A 15 12.19 -8.66 21.12
CA LEU A 15 11.67 -8.42 22.47
C LEU A 15 11.78 -9.72 23.28
N PRO A 16 12.28 -9.68 24.52
CA PRO A 16 12.35 -10.89 25.34
C PRO A 16 10.95 -11.33 25.76
N GLU A 17 10.79 -12.62 26.08
CA GLU A 17 9.56 -13.15 26.66
C GLU A 17 9.07 -12.32 27.86
N PRO A 18 7.74 -12.21 28.05
CA PRO A 18 7.17 -11.62 29.26
C PRO A 18 7.75 -12.25 30.53
N GLY A 19 8.24 -11.42 31.44
CA GLY A 19 8.93 -11.85 32.67
C GLY A 19 8.00 -12.38 33.77
N VAL A 20 6.71 -12.49 33.50
CA VAL A 20 5.68 -13.01 34.40
C VAL A 20 5.16 -14.34 33.86
N GLU A 21 4.67 -15.25 34.71
CA GLU A 21 4.04 -16.51 34.28
C GLU A 21 2.60 -16.29 33.74
N GLY A 22 2.17 -17.20 32.86
CA GLY A 22 0.84 -17.18 32.25
C GLY A 22 0.68 -16.15 31.12
N ASP A 23 -0.57 -15.82 30.82
CA ASP A 23 -0.94 -14.90 29.74
C ASP A 23 -0.71 -13.44 30.15
N ALA A 24 0.20 -12.77 29.47
CA ALA A 24 0.59 -11.41 29.80
C ALA A 24 1.07 -10.59 28.61
N ILE A 25 0.82 -9.28 28.68
CA ILE A 25 1.47 -8.25 27.86
C ILE A 25 2.45 -7.52 28.76
N GLU A 26 3.72 -7.47 28.37
CA GLU A 26 4.73 -6.67 29.02
C GLU A 26 5.11 -5.45 28.16
N LEU A 27 5.10 -4.28 28.80
CA LEU A 27 5.53 -3.02 28.22
C LEU A 27 7.03 -2.79 28.48
N PHE A 28 7.79 -2.57 27.41
CA PHE A 28 9.22 -2.28 27.45
C PHE A 28 9.49 -0.83 27.09
N GLU A 29 10.33 -0.16 27.88
CA GLU A 29 10.75 1.19 27.57
C GLU A 29 11.52 1.24 26.24
N ASN A 30 11.16 2.21 25.39
CA ASN A 30 11.92 2.61 24.22
C ASN A 30 12.50 4.02 24.42
N ASN A 31 13.68 4.28 23.84
CA ASN A 31 14.37 5.58 23.90
C ASN A 31 13.83 6.60 22.88
N TRP A 32 12.62 6.40 22.33
CA TRP A 32 12.06 7.29 21.33
C TRP A 32 11.50 8.56 21.97
N ASP A 33 11.84 9.71 21.40
CA ASP A 33 11.50 11.05 21.92
C ASP A 33 10.58 11.80 20.94
N ASP A 34 9.38 12.12 21.42
CA ASP A 34 8.31 12.87 20.75
C ASP A 34 8.23 14.30 21.30
N PHE A 35 9.11 15.17 20.79
CA PHE A 35 9.12 16.60 21.16
C PHE A 35 9.23 16.83 22.69
N GLY A 36 10.12 16.08 23.34
CA GLY A 36 10.31 16.09 24.80
C GLY A 36 9.50 15.02 25.53
N ASN A 37 8.53 14.36 24.87
CA ASN A 37 7.74 13.29 25.48
C ASN A 37 8.30 11.91 25.13
N LYS A 38 8.45 11.03 26.12
CA LYS A 38 8.88 9.64 25.94
C LYS A 38 7.78 8.71 26.43
N THR A 39 6.85 8.40 25.52
CA THR A 39 5.63 7.64 25.81
C THR A 39 5.57 6.30 25.07
N THR A 40 6.54 5.99 24.20
CA THR A 40 6.52 4.77 23.38
C THR A 40 6.99 3.55 24.17
N PHE A 41 6.17 2.50 24.21
CA PHE A 41 6.49 1.22 24.82
C PHE A 41 6.38 0.08 23.80
N GLY A 42 7.46 -0.68 23.63
CA GLY A 42 7.39 -1.97 22.93
C GLY A 42 6.55 -2.97 23.73
N THR A 43 5.98 -3.96 23.06
CA THR A 43 5.09 -4.95 23.70
C THR A 43 5.55 -6.37 23.43
N ALA A 44 5.90 -7.12 24.48
CA ALA A 44 5.98 -8.58 24.36
C ALA A 44 4.68 -9.19 24.89
N CYS A 45 4.11 -10.13 24.16
CA CYS A 45 2.84 -10.73 24.49
C CYS A 45 2.98 -12.24 24.49
N ARG A 46 2.44 -12.91 25.51
CA ARG A 46 2.32 -14.37 25.55
C ARG A 46 0.89 -14.76 25.87
N ILE A 47 0.32 -15.65 25.08
CA ILE A 47 -1.02 -16.21 25.28
C ILE A 47 -0.97 -17.71 25.03
N ALA A 48 -1.49 -18.50 25.98
CA ALA A 48 -1.50 -19.96 25.91
C ALA A 48 -0.12 -20.59 25.65
N GLY A 49 0.94 -19.96 26.17
CA GLY A 49 2.33 -20.40 25.99
C GLY A 49 2.98 -19.99 24.67
N GLU A 50 2.26 -19.33 23.76
CA GLU A 50 2.82 -18.80 22.51
C GLU A 50 3.15 -17.32 22.62
N GLU A 51 4.32 -16.91 22.10
CA GLU A 51 4.63 -15.50 21.88
C GLU A 51 3.81 -14.91 20.72
N ILE A 52 3.35 -13.67 20.91
CA ILE A 52 2.57 -12.92 19.94
C ILE A 52 3.23 -11.58 19.69
N GLU A 53 3.47 -11.27 18.42
CA GLU A 53 4.10 -10.02 18.00
C GLU A 53 3.06 -8.88 17.90
N LEU A 54 2.84 -8.18 19.01
CA LEU A 54 2.00 -6.98 19.05
C LEU A 54 2.79 -5.72 18.64
N GLY A 55 2.08 -4.75 18.07
CA GLY A 55 2.64 -3.42 17.81
C GLY A 55 2.87 -2.63 19.11
N TYR A 56 3.75 -1.63 19.06
CA TYR A 56 4.01 -0.78 20.23
C TYR A 56 2.75 -0.02 20.68
N VAL A 57 2.77 0.44 21.93
CA VAL A 57 1.73 1.29 22.52
C VAL A 57 2.36 2.59 22.98
N LYS A 58 1.72 3.72 22.66
CA LYS A 58 2.04 5.00 23.30
C LYS A 58 1.20 5.15 24.56
N LEU A 59 1.86 5.42 25.68
CA LEU A 59 1.27 5.54 27.00
C LEU A 59 1.73 6.86 27.62
N MET A 60 0.83 7.83 27.75
CA MET A 60 1.11 9.07 28.47
C MET A 60 0.57 9.01 29.89
N VAL A 61 1.26 9.67 30.81
CA VAL A 61 0.77 9.95 32.16
C VAL A 61 0.68 11.47 32.31
N GLU A 62 -0.44 11.97 32.79
CA GLU A 62 -0.65 13.41 32.96
C GLU A 62 0.42 14.01 33.89
N GLY A 63 0.96 15.18 33.51
CA GLY A 63 1.99 15.88 34.28
C GLY A 63 3.40 15.28 34.16
N HIS A 64 3.60 14.26 33.32
CA HIS A 64 4.88 13.59 33.16
C HIS A 64 5.30 13.46 31.68
N ASP A 65 6.41 14.11 31.32
CA ASP A 65 6.93 14.05 29.94
C ASP A 65 7.54 12.67 29.60
N THR A 66 8.11 11.98 30.59
CA THR A 66 8.69 10.63 30.40
C THR A 66 7.95 9.61 31.24
N THR A 67 7.10 8.81 30.60
CA THR A 67 6.26 7.82 31.28
C THR A 67 7.09 6.77 31.99
N ALA A 68 8.19 6.28 31.40
CA ALA A 68 9.03 5.26 32.01
C ALA A 68 9.60 5.69 33.38
N ILE A 69 10.02 6.96 33.51
CA ILE A 69 10.52 7.52 34.79
C ILE A 69 9.40 7.49 35.86
N TYR A 70 8.17 7.81 35.48
CA TYR A 70 7.02 7.75 36.38
C TYR A 70 6.73 6.32 36.84
N LEU A 71 6.70 5.37 35.90
CA LEU A 71 6.44 3.96 36.20
C LEU A 71 7.55 3.36 37.09
N ASP A 72 8.82 3.69 36.84
CA ASP A 72 9.93 3.27 37.68
C ASP A 72 9.85 3.83 39.10
N ARG A 73 9.36 5.07 39.26
CA ARG A 73 9.10 5.66 40.58
C ARG A 73 8.05 4.84 41.33
N LEU A 74 6.93 4.53 40.69
CA LEU A 74 5.85 3.73 41.29
C LEU A 74 6.34 2.36 41.75
N ARG A 75 7.17 1.70 40.94
CA ARG A 75 7.75 0.40 41.30
C ARG A 75 8.65 0.50 42.52
N LYS A 76 9.48 1.54 42.60
CA LYS A 76 10.33 1.81 43.78
C LYS A 76 9.51 2.09 45.04
N THR A 77 8.30 2.64 44.90
CA THR A 77 7.39 2.92 46.02
C THR A 77 6.42 1.76 46.33
N GLY A 78 6.59 0.60 45.69
CA GLY A 78 5.88 -0.64 46.04
C GLY A 78 4.82 -1.11 45.05
N TRP A 79 4.62 -0.45 43.90
CA TRP A 79 3.77 -0.98 42.84
C TRP A 79 4.44 -2.20 42.19
N ASN A 80 3.70 -3.29 42.04
CA ASN A 80 4.22 -4.53 41.47
C ASN A 80 4.42 -4.48 39.93
N GLY A 81 4.00 -3.38 39.29
CA GLY A 81 4.08 -3.21 37.84
C GLY A 81 2.85 -3.69 37.08
N GLU A 82 1.83 -4.23 37.75
CA GLU A 82 0.58 -4.71 37.12
C GLU A 82 -0.41 -3.55 36.96
N PHE A 83 -0.91 -3.35 35.75
CA PHE A 83 -1.94 -2.34 35.45
C PHE A 83 -3.30 -2.77 36.03
N PRO A 84 -4.21 -1.82 36.37
CA PRO A 84 -4.10 -0.37 36.14
C PRO A 84 -3.11 0.32 37.09
N LEU A 85 -2.67 1.54 36.73
CA LEU A 85 -1.79 2.32 37.62
C LEU A 85 -2.51 2.62 38.95
N PRO A 86 -1.82 2.51 40.10
CA PRO A 86 -2.41 2.77 41.41
C PRO A 86 -2.68 4.25 41.66
N GLU A 87 -1.94 5.13 40.99
CA GLU A 87 -2.08 6.59 41.04
C GLU A 87 -1.70 7.21 39.69
N GLY A 88 -2.27 8.39 39.41
CA GLY A 88 -2.04 9.17 38.20
C GLY A 88 -3.00 8.83 37.06
N ASP A 89 -3.41 9.86 36.33
CA ASP A 89 -4.23 9.71 35.13
C ASP A 89 -3.35 9.40 33.92
N TYR A 90 -3.78 8.45 33.11
CA TYR A 90 -3.05 8.01 31.94
C TYR A 90 -3.98 7.63 30.79
N LEU A 91 -3.45 7.73 29.57
CA LEU A 91 -4.11 7.30 28.34
C LEU A 91 -3.14 6.53 27.48
N SER A 92 -3.67 5.58 26.71
CA SER A 92 -2.91 4.87 25.69
C SER A 92 -3.50 5.01 24.29
N VAL A 93 -2.62 4.85 23.29
CA VAL A 93 -2.96 4.65 21.88
C VAL A 93 -2.02 3.56 21.31
N PRO A 94 -2.55 2.42 20.83
CA PRO A 94 -1.75 1.46 20.08
C PRO A 94 -1.30 2.01 18.73
N ALA A 95 -0.15 1.55 18.26
CA ALA A 95 0.39 1.94 16.96
C ALA A 95 -0.57 1.65 15.79
N GLU A 96 -1.32 0.55 15.86
CA GLU A 96 -2.26 0.11 14.82
C GLU A 96 -3.49 -0.57 15.44
N ILE A 97 -4.63 -0.49 14.74
CA ILE A 97 -5.91 -1.14 15.11
C ILE A 97 -5.73 -2.68 15.26
N THR A 98 -4.82 -3.26 14.48
CA THR A 98 -4.48 -4.69 14.49
C THR A 98 -4.01 -5.17 15.88
N PHE A 99 -3.61 -4.27 16.78
CA PHE A 99 -3.24 -4.59 18.15
C PHE A 99 -4.37 -5.34 18.89
N TYR A 100 -5.57 -4.76 18.93
CA TYR A 100 -6.71 -5.40 19.62
C TYR A 100 -7.36 -6.49 18.77
N GLU A 101 -7.28 -6.44 17.45
CA GLU A 101 -7.75 -7.53 16.58
C GLU A 101 -6.97 -8.82 16.88
N GLN A 102 -5.64 -8.72 17.05
CA GLN A 102 -4.79 -9.87 17.36
C GLN A 102 -5.10 -10.46 18.73
N LEU A 103 -5.36 -9.60 19.72
CA LEU A 103 -5.82 -10.04 21.04
C LEU A 103 -7.20 -10.71 20.93
N ALA A 104 -8.16 -10.08 20.25
CA ALA A 104 -9.51 -10.62 20.13
C ALA A 104 -9.54 -11.98 19.40
N GLY A 105 -8.67 -12.18 18.41
CA GLY A 105 -8.52 -13.47 17.72
C GLY A 105 -8.00 -14.61 18.61
N ARG A 106 -7.46 -14.31 19.79
CA ARG A 106 -6.82 -15.28 20.71
C ARG A 106 -7.53 -15.44 22.04
N ILE A 107 -7.98 -14.34 22.64
CA ILE A 107 -8.61 -14.29 23.97
C ILE A 107 -10.05 -13.76 23.92
N GLU A 108 -10.66 -13.82 22.73
CA GLU A 108 -11.99 -13.29 22.42
C GLU A 108 -12.09 -11.76 22.61
N LEU A 109 -13.17 -11.18 22.10
CA LEU A 109 -13.40 -9.74 22.16
C LEU A 109 -13.44 -9.22 23.61
N ALA A 110 -14.01 -9.99 24.54
CA ALA A 110 -14.09 -9.63 25.95
C ALA A 110 -12.70 -9.54 26.62
N GLY A 111 -11.77 -10.42 26.25
CA GLY A 111 -10.39 -10.36 26.74
C GLY A 111 -9.65 -9.14 26.20
N ALA A 112 -9.81 -8.85 24.90
CA ALA A 112 -9.24 -7.64 24.29
C ALA A 112 -9.81 -6.35 24.92
N GLU A 113 -11.11 -6.33 25.22
CA GLU A 113 -11.77 -5.21 25.91
C GLU A 113 -11.23 -5.01 27.33
N GLN A 114 -10.94 -6.09 28.05
CA GLN A 114 -10.29 -6.00 29.35
C GLN A 114 -8.89 -5.36 29.25
N VAL A 115 -8.10 -5.74 28.24
CA VAL A 115 -6.79 -5.13 27.98
C VAL A 115 -6.92 -3.63 27.66
N ALA A 116 -7.88 -3.24 26.82
CA ALA A 116 -8.14 -1.84 26.49
C ALA A 116 -8.49 -1.01 27.74
N LYS A 117 -9.27 -1.59 28.67
CA LYS A 117 -9.57 -0.97 29.97
C LYS A 117 -8.33 -0.83 30.86
N LEU A 118 -7.49 -1.87 30.96
CA LEU A 118 -6.25 -1.83 31.76
C LEU A 118 -5.25 -0.81 31.24
N LEU A 119 -5.11 -0.69 29.92
CA LEU A 119 -4.25 0.29 29.26
C LEU A 119 -4.83 1.71 29.24
N ARG A 120 -6.11 1.88 29.62
CA ARG A 120 -6.87 3.12 29.44
C ARG A 120 -6.80 3.63 28.01
N ASP A 121 -7.21 2.77 27.08
CA ASP A 121 -7.23 3.08 25.66
C ASP A 121 -8.13 4.27 25.35
N SER A 122 -7.54 5.32 24.77
CA SER A 122 -8.25 6.57 24.52
C SER A 122 -9.39 6.42 23.51
N SER A 123 -9.26 5.55 22.49
CA SER A 123 -10.33 5.31 21.51
C SER A 123 -11.54 4.68 22.20
N TYR A 124 -11.30 3.61 22.97
CA TYR A 124 -12.33 2.91 23.73
C TYR A 124 -12.97 3.80 24.79
N LEU A 125 -12.16 4.49 25.60
CA LEU A 125 -12.67 5.28 26.72
C LEU A 125 -13.55 6.45 26.27
N VAL A 126 -13.19 7.11 25.17
CA VAL A 126 -13.95 8.27 24.66
C VAL A 126 -15.23 7.84 23.95
N ASN A 127 -15.16 6.82 23.08
CA ASN A 127 -16.28 6.47 22.20
C ASN A 127 -17.22 5.39 22.77
N ILE A 128 -16.71 4.47 23.60
CA ILE A 128 -17.50 3.39 24.21
C ILE A 128 -17.83 3.70 25.67
N ALA A 129 -16.82 3.96 26.49
CA ALA A 129 -17.02 4.15 27.93
C ALA A 129 -17.53 5.56 28.29
N GLN A 130 -17.38 6.54 27.38
CA GLN A 130 -17.73 7.95 27.57
C GLN A 130 -17.10 8.54 28.85
N ASP A 131 -15.83 8.23 29.09
CA ASP A 131 -15.07 8.71 30.25
C ASP A 131 -14.76 10.22 30.09
N GLU A 132 -15.33 11.03 30.98
CA GLU A 132 -15.15 12.50 31.00
C GLU A 132 -13.69 12.89 31.19
N ARG A 133 -12.98 12.21 32.09
CA ARG A 133 -11.58 12.50 32.39
C ARG A 133 -10.68 12.16 31.21
N ALA A 134 -10.95 11.05 30.51
CA ALA A 134 -10.26 10.72 29.27
C ALA A 134 -10.44 11.81 28.21
N THR A 135 -11.65 12.38 28.11
CA THR A 135 -11.97 13.46 27.17
C THR A 135 -11.17 14.74 27.47
N GLU A 136 -11.03 15.11 28.75
CA GLU A 136 -10.21 16.26 29.17
C GLU A 136 -8.74 16.09 28.79
N LEU A 137 -8.20 14.87 28.93
CA LEU A 137 -6.79 14.58 28.64
C LEU A 137 -6.44 14.67 27.15
N LEU A 138 -7.43 14.60 26.23
CA LEU A 138 -7.22 14.76 24.79
C LEU A 138 -6.70 16.16 24.42
N ASP A 139 -7.00 17.16 25.24
CA ASP A 139 -6.59 18.54 25.00
C ASP A 139 -5.16 18.84 25.46
N THR A 140 -4.53 17.90 26.16
CA THR A 140 -3.15 18.05 26.63
C THR A 140 -2.15 18.05 25.47
N SER A 141 -1.02 18.73 25.68
CA SER A 141 0.07 18.73 24.70
C SER A 141 0.68 17.34 24.51
N ALA A 142 0.74 16.54 25.58
CA ALA A 142 1.26 15.17 25.51
C ALA A 142 0.42 14.30 24.57
N PHE A 143 -0.92 14.37 24.67
CA PHE A 143 -1.79 13.63 23.77
C PHE A 143 -1.61 14.06 22.31
N ARG A 144 -1.75 15.36 22.04
CA ARG A 144 -1.74 15.92 20.68
C ARG A 144 -0.38 15.81 19.98
N LYS A 145 0.74 15.91 20.72
CA LYS A 145 2.09 15.92 20.13
C LYS A 145 2.77 14.55 20.13
N SER A 146 2.41 13.67 21.07
CA SER A 146 3.05 12.35 21.20
C SER A 146 2.12 11.21 20.81
N LEU A 147 0.94 11.07 21.44
CA LEU A 147 0.01 9.96 21.16
C LEU A 147 -0.71 10.05 19.81
N GLN A 148 -0.64 11.21 19.16
CA GLN A 148 -1.24 11.47 17.84
C GLN A 148 -0.18 11.93 16.83
N ARG A 149 1.09 11.54 17.05
CA ARG A 149 2.22 11.96 16.20
C ARG A 149 2.20 11.29 14.85
N GLU A 150 1.97 9.98 14.84
CA GLU A 150 2.03 9.15 13.63
C GLU A 150 0.63 8.79 13.11
N ARG A 151 0.54 8.50 11.81
CA ARG A 151 -0.76 8.24 11.14
C ARG A 151 -1.46 7.01 11.71
N GLY A 152 -0.71 5.93 11.98
CA GLY A 152 -1.23 4.73 12.62
C GLY A 152 -1.90 5.03 13.95
N GLU A 153 -1.29 5.88 14.77
CA GLU A 153 -1.80 6.27 16.10
C GLU A 153 -3.07 7.13 16.00
N VAL A 154 -3.07 8.12 15.09
CA VAL A 154 -4.26 8.95 14.83
C VAL A 154 -5.44 8.06 14.41
N LYS A 155 -5.17 7.11 13.53
CA LYS A 155 -6.19 6.17 13.04
C LYS A 155 -6.67 5.20 14.11
N SER A 156 -5.75 4.62 14.89
CA SER A 156 -6.10 3.78 16.05
C SER A 156 -6.99 4.51 17.03
N PHE A 157 -6.77 5.81 17.25
CA PHE A 157 -7.67 6.63 18.07
C PHE A 157 -9.05 6.85 17.42
N LEU A 158 -9.11 7.20 16.13
CA LEU A 158 -10.37 7.49 15.43
C LEU A 158 -11.26 6.26 15.23
N ASP A 159 -10.67 5.09 14.99
CA ASP A 159 -11.39 3.88 14.55
C ASP A 159 -11.23 2.67 15.47
N GLY A 160 -10.28 2.65 16.40
CA GLY A 160 -10.01 1.49 17.26
C GLY A 160 -11.24 1.02 18.04
N TRP A 161 -12.09 1.95 18.48
CA TRP A 161 -13.36 1.67 19.16
C TRP A 161 -14.36 0.87 18.31
N LYS A 162 -14.30 0.96 16.98
CA LYS A 162 -15.24 0.30 16.07
C LYS A 162 -15.15 -1.22 16.16
N LEU A 163 -13.97 -1.76 16.49
CA LEU A 163 -13.77 -3.17 16.78
C LEU A 163 -14.68 -3.64 17.93
N PHE A 164 -14.76 -2.84 19.00
CA PHE A 164 -15.57 -3.15 20.19
C PHE A 164 -17.07 -2.89 19.96
N ALA A 165 -17.42 -1.93 19.09
CA ALA A 165 -18.80 -1.64 18.71
C ALA A 165 -19.35 -2.56 17.60
N SER A 166 -18.54 -3.47 17.04
CA SER A 166 -18.88 -4.26 15.84
C SER A 166 -19.37 -3.42 14.65
N GLN A 167 -18.84 -2.21 14.49
CA GLN A 167 -19.16 -1.34 13.35
C GLN A 167 -18.14 -1.52 12.23
N ALA A 168 -18.61 -1.60 10.99
CA ALA A 168 -17.75 -1.59 9.82
C ALA A 168 -17.09 -0.21 9.65
N VAL A 169 -15.81 -0.18 9.27
CA VAL A 169 -15.12 1.04 8.88
C VAL A 169 -15.41 1.29 7.40
N ASP A 170 -16.32 2.22 7.07
CA ASP A 170 -16.47 2.64 5.68
C ASP A 170 -15.47 3.76 5.36
N VAL A 171 -14.73 3.60 4.25
CA VAL A 171 -13.89 4.68 3.74
C VAL A 171 -14.77 5.70 3.03
N MET A 172 -14.72 6.94 3.52
CA MET A 172 -15.50 8.05 3.00
C MET A 172 -14.95 8.55 1.65
N ASP A 173 -15.80 9.25 0.89
CA ASP A 173 -15.37 9.97 -0.30
C ASP A 173 -14.25 10.97 0.04
N LEU A 174 -13.26 11.12 -0.85
CA LEU A 174 -12.11 11.99 -0.63
C LEU A 174 -12.11 13.14 -1.65
N GLY A 175 -12.18 14.37 -1.14
CA GLY A 175 -11.97 15.58 -1.93
C GLY A 175 -10.51 16.00 -1.94
N PHE A 176 -9.97 16.35 -3.12
CA PHE A 176 -8.60 16.87 -3.28
C PHE A 176 -8.61 18.08 -4.19
N ARG A 177 -7.99 19.18 -3.75
CA ARG A 177 -7.79 20.40 -4.54
C ARG A 177 -6.36 20.40 -5.07
N PHE A 178 -6.16 20.68 -6.35
CA PHE A 178 -4.85 20.58 -7.00
C PHE A 178 -4.62 21.73 -7.96
N THR A 179 -3.35 22.08 -8.17
CA THR A 179 -2.94 23.00 -9.23
C THR A 179 -2.84 22.21 -10.53
N ASP A 180 -3.59 22.61 -11.55
CA ASP A 180 -3.59 21.95 -12.85
C ASP A 180 -2.46 22.44 -13.79
N VAL A 181 -2.50 22.03 -15.05
CA VAL A 181 -1.49 22.36 -16.06
C VAL A 181 -1.56 23.80 -16.56
N PHE A 182 -2.57 24.57 -16.15
CA PHE A 182 -2.76 25.98 -16.44
C PHE A 182 -2.51 26.86 -15.21
N ASP A 183 -1.94 26.29 -14.14
CA ASP A 183 -1.72 26.94 -12.86
C ASP A 183 -3.02 27.38 -12.13
N GLU A 184 -4.16 26.79 -12.49
CA GLU A 184 -5.45 27.03 -11.83
C GLU A 184 -5.76 25.96 -10.77
N VAL A 185 -6.59 26.32 -9.77
CA VAL A 185 -7.02 25.37 -8.73
C VAL A 185 -8.23 24.60 -9.21
N SER A 186 -8.02 23.30 -9.43
CA SER A 186 -9.02 22.32 -9.82
C SER A 186 -9.40 21.41 -8.66
N ASN A 187 -10.61 20.85 -8.69
CA ASN A 187 -11.13 19.95 -7.65
C ASN A 187 -11.32 18.52 -8.20
N LEU A 188 -10.91 17.54 -7.41
CA LEU A 188 -11.14 16.12 -7.65
C LEU A 188 -11.96 15.55 -6.49
N GLU A 189 -13.06 14.87 -6.82
CA GLU A 189 -13.87 14.14 -5.84
C GLU A 189 -13.78 12.64 -6.10
N LEU A 190 -13.03 11.93 -5.27
CA LEU A 190 -12.91 10.48 -5.30
C LEU A 190 -14.11 9.83 -4.61
N ARG A 191 -14.81 8.94 -5.31
CA ARG A 191 -16.00 8.24 -4.82
C ARG A 191 -15.60 6.87 -4.28
N PHE A 192 -15.65 6.71 -2.96
CA PHE A 192 -15.32 5.45 -2.28
C PHE A 192 -16.50 4.93 -1.44
N SER A 193 -17.44 5.79 -1.09
CA SER A 193 -18.64 5.42 -0.34
C SER A 193 -19.45 4.39 -1.13
N ALA A 194 -19.76 3.27 -0.49
CA ALA A 194 -20.46 2.14 -1.09
C ALA A 194 -21.98 2.40 -1.15
N GLN A 195 -22.41 3.36 -1.98
CA GLN A 195 -23.83 3.53 -2.29
C GLN A 195 -24.24 2.52 -3.38
N GLY A 196 -24.58 1.30 -2.98
CA GLY A 196 -25.10 0.23 -3.85
C GLY A 196 -24.12 -0.92 -4.12
N LEU A 197 -24.48 -1.81 -5.06
CA LEU A 197 -23.79 -3.09 -5.29
C LEU A 197 -22.49 -3.01 -6.12
N LEU A 198 -22.25 -1.89 -6.81
CA LEU A 198 -21.08 -1.75 -7.67
C LEU A 198 -19.82 -1.47 -6.84
N PRO A 199 -18.67 -2.08 -7.20
CA PRO A 199 -17.43 -1.91 -6.46
C PRO A 199 -16.82 -0.52 -6.70
N ARG A 200 -16.65 0.26 -5.63
CA ARG A 200 -16.10 1.62 -5.67
C ARG A 200 -14.73 1.72 -5.01
N ASP A 201 -13.96 0.64 -5.05
CA ASP A 201 -12.66 0.58 -4.41
C ASP A 201 -11.56 1.28 -5.24
N ILE A 202 -11.80 1.51 -6.53
CA ILE A 202 -10.84 2.05 -7.49
C ILE A 202 -11.45 3.27 -8.18
N ASN A 203 -10.80 4.42 -8.05
CA ASN A 203 -11.04 5.59 -8.89
C ASN A 203 -9.99 5.66 -10.00
N VAL A 204 -10.40 6.11 -11.19
CA VAL A 204 -9.54 6.15 -12.39
C VAL A 204 -9.46 7.57 -12.93
N LEU A 205 -8.24 8.05 -13.15
CA LEU A 205 -7.92 9.26 -13.91
C LEU A 205 -7.58 8.83 -15.34
N ILE A 206 -8.33 9.30 -16.33
CA ILE A 206 -8.08 9.02 -17.74
C ILE A 206 -8.14 10.29 -18.58
N GLY A 207 -7.35 10.36 -19.65
CA GLY A 207 -7.36 11.48 -20.59
C GLY A 207 -6.09 11.49 -21.44
N PRO A 208 -5.98 12.39 -22.43
CA PRO A 208 -4.81 12.51 -23.30
C PRO A 208 -3.47 12.67 -22.56
N ASN A 209 -2.36 12.48 -23.27
CA ASN A 209 -1.02 12.71 -22.70
C ASN A 209 -0.86 14.19 -22.32
N GLY A 210 -0.16 14.46 -21.22
CA GLY A 210 0.18 15.82 -20.81
C GLY A 210 -0.95 16.63 -20.14
N VAL A 211 -2.11 16.03 -19.85
CA VAL A 211 -3.22 16.72 -19.14
C VAL A 211 -3.06 16.79 -17.62
N GLY A 212 -1.92 16.34 -17.07
CA GLY A 212 -1.60 16.50 -15.64
C GLY A 212 -1.97 15.33 -14.71
N LYS A 213 -2.30 14.13 -15.23
CA LYS A 213 -2.67 12.96 -14.39
C LYS A 213 -1.58 12.58 -13.39
N SER A 214 -0.36 12.34 -13.84
CA SER A 214 0.78 12.00 -12.96
C SER A 214 1.19 13.18 -12.08
N GLN A 215 1.04 14.43 -12.56
CA GLN A 215 1.26 15.64 -11.75
C GLN A 215 0.29 15.73 -10.57
N LEU A 216 -0.98 15.37 -10.75
CA LEU A 216 -1.96 15.25 -9.67
C LEU A 216 -1.54 14.19 -8.64
N LEU A 217 -1.11 13.00 -9.10
CA LEU A 217 -0.59 11.97 -8.18
C LEU A 217 0.62 12.47 -7.37
N HIS A 218 1.54 13.22 -7.99
CA HIS A 218 2.65 13.85 -7.28
C HIS A 218 2.20 14.86 -6.22
N GLN A 219 1.14 15.64 -6.49
CA GLN A 219 0.58 16.58 -5.53
C GLN A 219 -0.05 15.85 -4.33
N ILE A 220 -0.77 14.75 -4.58
CA ILE A 220 -1.31 13.90 -3.51
C ILE A 220 -0.18 13.36 -2.62
N VAL A 221 0.89 12.84 -3.22
CA VAL A 221 2.06 12.35 -2.46
C VAL A 221 2.72 13.48 -1.66
N ARG A 222 2.89 14.67 -2.26
CA ARG A 222 3.48 15.82 -1.57
C ARG A 222 2.64 16.23 -0.37
N ASP A 223 1.33 16.37 -0.54
CA ASP A 223 0.39 16.73 0.53
C ASP A 223 0.34 15.67 1.64
N TRP A 224 0.42 14.39 1.27
CA TRP A 224 0.49 13.28 2.23
C TRP A 224 1.73 13.33 3.13
N LEU A 225 2.88 13.65 2.53
CA LEU A 225 4.18 13.61 3.20
C LEU A 225 4.49 14.86 4.01
N ASP A 226 3.96 16.01 3.62
CA ASP A 226 4.20 17.26 4.31
C ASP A 226 3.34 17.35 5.58
N ASP A 227 3.95 17.79 6.68
CA ASP A 227 3.19 18.10 7.89
C ASP A 227 2.39 19.38 7.60
N ALA A 228 1.07 19.24 7.50
CA ALA A 228 0.15 20.27 7.02
C ALA A 228 0.46 21.67 7.58
N GLU A 229 0.75 22.62 6.69
CA GLU A 229 0.61 24.04 7.01
C GLU A 229 -0.88 24.41 6.94
N PRO A 230 -1.39 25.20 7.89
CA PRO A 230 -2.83 25.46 8.03
C PRO A 230 -3.46 26.25 6.87
N GLU A 231 -2.69 26.80 5.92
CA GLU A 231 -3.18 27.71 4.87
C GLU A 231 -2.70 27.32 3.47
N ARG A 232 -2.96 26.08 3.03
CA ARG A 232 -2.76 25.71 1.61
C ARG A 232 -4.06 25.80 0.82
N GLU A 233 -4.02 26.49 -0.32
CA GLU A 233 -5.14 26.53 -1.28
C GLU A 233 -5.42 25.15 -1.90
N THR A 234 -4.42 24.28 -1.96
CA THR A 234 -4.46 22.92 -2.49
C THR A 234 -4.22 21.86 -1.40
N GLY A 235 -4.55 20.60 -1.69
CA GLY A 235 -4.45 19.47 -0.77
C GLY A 235 -5.79 18.79 -0.52
N PHE A 236 -5.79 17.80 0.38
CA PHE A 236 -7.02 17.13 0.80
C PHE A 236 -8.00 18.10 1.49
N ALA A 237 -9.27 18.09 1.07
CA ALA A 237 -10.31 18.93 1.65
C ALA A 237 -10.53 18.62 3.14
N GLN A 238 -10.42 17.34 3.50
CA GLN A 238 -10.32 16.86 4.87
C GLN A 238 -9.18 15.85 4.94
N LYS A 239 -8.39 15.86 6.02
CA LYS A 239 -7.32 14.87 6.19
C LYS A 239 -7.91 13.46 6.06
N PRO A 240 -7.45 12.67 5.08
CA PRO A 240 -8.02 11.35 4.85
C PRO A 240 -7.64 10.42 6.00
N ASN A 241 -8.61 9.63 6.45
CA ASN A 241 -8.40 8.62 7.48
C ASN A 241 -7.80 7.35 6.85
N LEU A 242 -6.52 7.42 6.51
CA LEU A 242 -5.75 6.35 5.87
C LEU A 242 -4.53 6.02 6.73
N SER A 243 -4.10 4.76 6.71
CA SER A 243 -2.89 4.32 7.42
C SER A 243 -1.61 4.65 6.64
N GLN A 244 -1.69 4.56 5.31
CA GLN A 244 -0.52 4.50 4.45
C GLN A 244 -0.86 4.93 3.01
N LEU A 245 0.14 5.48 2.33
CA LEU A 245 0.14 5.70 0.89
C LEU A 245 1.16 4.78 0.19
N VAL A 246 0.71 3.98 -0.77
CA VAL A 246 1.58 3.11 -1.58
C VAL A 246 1.57 3.61 -3.02
N VAL A 247 2.73 3.92 -3.57
CA VAL A 247 2.88 4.36 -4.97
C VAL A 247 3.48 3.23 -5.79
N VAL A 248 2.83 2.90 -6.90
CA VAL A 248 3.30 1.96 -7.90
C VAL A 248 3.39 2.69 -9.24
N SER A 249 4.60 3.04 -9.65
CA SER A 249 4.86 3.66 -10.96
C SER A 249 6.12 3.08 -11.56
N TYR A 250 5.96 2.42 -12.70
CA TYR A 250 7.07 1.86 -13.49
C TYR A 250 7.34 2.70 -14.74
N SER A 251 6.88 3.94 -14.78
CA SER A 251 7.37 4.90 -15.76
C SER A 251 8.86 5.19 -15.51
N PRO A 252 9.72 5.23 -16.54
CA PRO A 252 11.12 5.63 -16.35
C PRO A 252 11.30 7.14 -16.11
N PHE A 253 10.24 7.94 -16.31
CA PHE A 253 10.28 9.40 -16.27
C PHE A 253 9.66 10.01 -15.00
N GLU A 254 9.03 9.21 -14.16
CA GLU A 254 8.43 9.69 -12.90
C GLU A 254 9.50 10.16 -11.90
N GLN A 255 9.09 11.07 -11.00
CA GLN A 255 9.98 11.63 -9.98
C GLN A 255 9.43 11.55 -8.54
N PHE A 256 8.67 10.49 -8.23
CA PHE A 256 8.13 10.28 -6.90
C PHE A 256 9.28 10.14 -5.88
N PRO A 257 9.05 10.55 -4.62
CA PRO A 257 9.98 10.23 -3.54
C PRO A 257 10.18 8.72 -3.45
N VAL A 258 11.42 8.23 -3.43
CA VAL A 258 11.70 6.79 -3.36
C VAL A 258 11.69 6.24 -1.92
N ASP A 259 11.91 7.11 -0.94
CA ASP A 259 11.82 6.81 0.49
C ASP A 259 11.63 8.10 1.32
N LEU A 260 11.48 7.92 2.63
CA LEU A 260 11.32 9.00 3.60
C LEU A 260 12.65 9.42 4.26
N ARG A 261 13.81 8.94 3.76
CA ARG A 261 15.10 9.23 4.40
C ARG A 261 15.39 10.73 4.32
N GLY A 262 15.55 11.36 5.49
CA GLY A 262 15.72 12.80 5.65
C GLY A 262 14.51 13.50 6.27
N ARG A 263 13.36 12.81 6.41
CA ARG A 263 12.20 13.29 7.21
C ARG A 263 12.24 12.70 8.63
N ASN A 264 11.82 13.47 9.62
CA ASN A 264 11.83 13.08 11.05
C ASN A 264 10.55 12.33 11.47
N LYS A 265 10.26 11.21 10.79
CA LYS A 265 9.10 10.33 11.07
C LYS A 265 9.55 9.05 11.75
N GLN A 266 8.85 8.63 12.81
CA GLN A 266 9.09 7.35 13.48
C GLN A 266 8.66 6.20 12.59
N ASP A 267 7.48 6.35 11.98
CA ASP A 267 6.91 5.38 11.07
C ASP A 267 7.37 5.66 9.64
N GLN A 268 8.27 4.81 9.15
CA GLN A 268 8.78 4.89 7.77
C GLN A 268 7.84 4.20 6.77
N GLU A 269 6.78 3.56 7.25
CA GLU A 269 5.91 2.70 6.47
C GLU A 269 4.63 3.40 6.04
N VAL A 270 4.36 4.60 6.57
CA VAL A 270 3.29 5.52 6.11
C VAL A 270 3.37 5.86 4.62
N TYR A 271 4.52 5.63 3.98
CA TYR A 271 4.71 5.79 2.54
C TYR A 271 5.64 4.72 1.99
N ARG A 272 5.22 4.04 0.91
CA ARG A 272 6.05 3.10 0.17
C ARG A 272 6.00 3.44 -1.32
N TYR A 273 7.13 3.35 -1.99
CA TYR A 273 7.24 3.56 -3.44
C TYR A 273 7.84 2.32 -4.12
N PHE A 274 7.22 1.93 -5.23
CA PHE A 274 7.65 0.83 -6.08
C PHE A 274 7.73 1.27 -7.53
N GLY A 275 8.93 1.16 -8.11
CA GLY A 275 9.19 1.56 -9.48
C GLY A 275 10.65 1.31 -9.89
N PHE A 276 11.07 1.93 -10.99
CA PHE A 276 12.43 1.77 -11.51
C PHE A 276 13.48 2.65 -10.81
N ARG A 277 13.08 3.54 -9.90
CA ARG A 277 14.03 4.41 -9.18
C ARG A 277 14.35 3.81 -7.81
N GLY A 278 15.62 3.91 -7.41
CA GLY A 278 16.07 3.42 -6.10
C GLY A 278 17.38 4.04 -5.68
N ARG A 279 17.73 3.90 -4.39
CA ARG A 279 19.02 4.37 -3.89
C ARG A 279 20.14 3.42 -4.26
N SER A 280 21.26 3.99 -4.70
CA SER A 280 22.50 3.23 -4.84
C SER A 280 22.98 2.73 -3.48
N VAL A 281 23.85 1.72 -3.49
CA VAL A 281 24.58 1.32 -2.28
C VAL A 281 25.42 2.52 -1.82
N PRO A 282 25.39 2.89 -0.52
CA PRO A 282 26.25 3.93 0.02
C PRO A 282 27.73 3.60 -0.20
N LEU A 283 28.57 4.62 -0.38
CA LEU A 283 30.01 4.42 -0.46
C LEU A 283 30.54 3.92 0.90
N PRO A 284 31.46 2.93 0.92
CA PRO A 284 32.08 2.44 2.15
C PRO A 284 32.66 3.59 2.99
N GLY A 285 32.40 3.58 4.29
CA GLY A 285 32.89 4.61 5.22
C GLY A 285 32.10 5.93 5.23
N THR A 286 31.03 6.06 4.42
CA THR A 286 30.19 7.27 4.44
C THR A 286 28.86 7.01 5.15
N LYS A 287 28.43 7.97 5.98
CA LYS A 287 27.06 7.99 6.55
C LYS A 287 26.01 8.56 5.59
N ARG A 288 26.43 9.03 4.41
CA ARG A 288 25.52 9.62 3.42
C ARG A 288 24.78 8.50 2.69
N PRO A 289 23.45 8.59 2.56
CA PRO A 289 22.71 7.61 1.76
C PRO A 289 23.15 7.69 0.29
N GLY A 290 23.07 6.56 -0.41
CA GLY A 290 23.32 6.53 -1.85
C GLY A 290 22.35 7.42 -2.63
N GLY A 291 22.80 7.86 -3.80
CA GLY A 291 22.03 8.70 -4.70
C GLY A 291 20.85 7.94 -5.30
N ILE A 292 19.79 8.67 -5.67
CA ILE A 292 18.62 8.11 -6.34
C ILE A 292 18.93 8.02 -7.84
N ARG A 293 18.73 6.84 -8.44
CA ARG A 293 18.94 6.61 -9.87
C ARG A 293 17.92 5.62 -10.43
N LEU A 294 17.73 5.66 -11.74
CA LEU A 294 16.99 4.62 -12.46
C LEU A 294 17.83 3.34 -12.49
N THR A 295 17.21 2.20 -12.17
CA THR A 295 17.87 0.90 -12.11
C THR A 295 16.87 -0.26 -12.22
N HIS A 296 17.24 -1.30 -12.96
CA HIS A 296 16.49 -2.55 -13.03
C HIS A 296 16.61 -3.40 -11.76
N GLU A 297 17.55 -3.09 -10.86
CA GLU A 297 17.67 -3.77 -9.57
C GLU A 297 16.64 -3.31 -8.54
N ALA A 298 16.14 -2.07 -8.62
CA ALA A 298 15.18 -1.57 -7.63
C ALA A 298 13.88 -2.38 -7.60
N PRO A 299 13.22 -2.68 -8.74
CA PRO A 299 12.06 -3.57 -8.78
C PRO A 299 12.34 -4.95 -8.18
N LYS A 300 13.51 -5.54 -8.51
CA LYS A 300 13.92 -6.86 -8.02
C LYS A 300 14.08 -6.88 -6.50
N ARG A 301 14.85 -5.94 -5.96
CA ARG A 301 15.09 -5.80 -4.51
C ARG A 301 13.78 -5.60 -3.75
N ASN A 302 12.91 -4.74 -4.27
CA ASN A 302 11.61 -4.49 -3.68
C ASN A 302 10.73 -5.73 -3.68
N ALA A 303 10.68 -6.48 -4.78
CA ALA A 303 9.88 -7.69 -4.88
C ALA A 303 10.39 -8.79 -3.94
N ALA A 304 11.72 -8.99 -3.84
CA ALA A 304 12.30 -9.96 -2.91
C ALA A 304 11.98 -9.61 -1.45
N ALA A 305 12.17 -8.35 -1.07
CA ALA A 305 11.81 -7.88 0.27
C ALA A 305 10.31 -8.04 0.54
N SER A 306 9.45 -7.64 -0.41
CA SER A 306 8.00 -7.71 -0.27
C SER A 306 7.45 -9.14 -0.22
N LEU A 307 8.10 -10.11 -0.88
CA LEU A 307 7.77 -11.52 -0.76
C LEU A 307 8.05 -12.03 0.67
N ILE A 308 9.17 -11.63 1.25
CA ILE A 308 9.50 -11.95 2.63
C ILE A 308 8.59 -11.20 3.61
N ASP A 309 8.16 -9.98 3.29
CA ASP A 309 7.18 -9.23 4.09
C ASP A 309 5.81 -9.93 4.05
N CYS A 310 5.40 -10.52 2.92
CA CYS A 310 4.20 -11.36 2.85
C CYS A 310 4.29 -12.58 3.77
N LEU A 311 5.45 -13.26 3.80
CA LEU A 311 5.71 -14.37 4.71
C LEU A 311 5.66 -13.92 6.18
N ALA A 312 6.32 -12.82 6.50
CA ALA A 312 6.35 -12.27 7.85
C ALA A 312 4.95 -11.91 8.34
N ASP A 313 4.15 -11.25 7.51
CA ASP A 313 2.77 -10.91 7.83
C ASP A 313 1.87 -12.15 7.97
N ASP A 314 2.01 -13.14 7.09
CA ASP A 314 1.24 -14.39 7.19
C ASP A 314 1.60 -15.20 8.44
N LYS A 315 2.86 -15.14 8.90
CA LYS A 315 3.26 -15.67 10.21
C LYS A 315 2.64 -14.88 11.35
N ARG A 316 2.81 -13.55 11.33
CA ARG A 316 2.40 -12.65 12.41
C ARG A 316 0.89 -12.67 12.65
N TYR A 317 0.11 -12.59 11.57
CA TYR A 317 -1.34 -12.46 11.64
C TYR A 317 -2.08 -13.80 11.49
N ARG A 318 -1.37 -14.93 11.60
CA ARG A 318 -1.92 -16.30 11.39
C ARG A 318 -3.18 -16.61 12.18
N SER A 319 -3.36 -15.98 13.35
CA SER A 319 -4.50 -16.20 14.23
C SER A 319 -5.67 -15.26 14.02
N LEU A 320 -5.54 -14.25 13.16
CA LEU A 320 -6.63 -13.34 12.87
C LEU A 320 -7.69 -14.05 12.02
N PRO A 321 -8.95 -14.13 12.49
CA PRO A 321 -10.04 -14.66 11.68
C PRO A 321 -10.18 -13.83 10.40
N GLY A 322 -10.13 -14.50 9.24
CA GLY A 322 -10.24 -13.84 7.95
C GLY A 322 -8.98 -13.09 7.50
N TRP A 323 -7.80 -13.35 8.06
CA TRP A 323 -6.54 -12.87 7.46
C TRP A 323 -6.40 -13.36 6.00
N PRO A 324 -6.05 -12.49 5.03
CA PRO A 324 -6.09 -12.81 3.60
C PRO A 324 -5.11 -13.88 3.13
N GLN A 325 -4.12 -14.25 3.96
CA GLN A 325 -3.01 -15.13 3.58
C GLN A 325 -2.33 -14.58 2.32
N LYS A 326 -1.49 -13.55 2.49
CA LYS A 326 -0.83 -12.78 1.43
C LYS A 326 -0.11 -13.69 0.44
N LEU A 327 0.63 -14.71 0.90
CA LEU A 327 1.32 -15.65 0.01
C LEU A 327 0.35 -16.49 -0.82
N LYS A 328 -0.70 -17.03 -0.19
CA LYS A 328 -1.74 -17.80 -0.90
C LYS A 328 -2.47 -16.93 -1.93
N THR A 329 -2.72 -15.68 -1.58
CA THR A 329 -3.32 -14.70 -2.48
C THR A 329 -2.39 -14.41 -3.65
N MET A 330 -1.10 -14.15 -3.40
CA MET A 330 -0.06 -13.97 -4.42
C MET A 330 -0.01 -15.16 -5.38
N GLU A 331 0.10 -16.39 -4.86
CA GLU A 331 0.14 -17.62 -5.67
C GLU A 331 -1.08 -17.71 -6.58
N ARG A 332 -2.28 -17.57 -6.00
CA ARG A 332 -3.53 -17.64 -6.76
C ARG A 332 -3.58 -16.62 -7.89
N ILE A 333 -3.07 -15.40 -7.67
CA ILE A 333 -3.07 -14.33 -8.67
C ILE A 333 -2.05 -14.63 -9.77
N LEU A 334 -0.80 -14.92 -9.38
CA LEU A 334 0.30 -15.11 -10.32
C LEU A 334 0.11 -16.38 -11.16
N ARG A 335 -0.45 -17.45 -10.59
CA ARG A 335 -0.81 -18.67 -11.32
C ARG A 335 -1.82 -18.44 -12.44
N THR A 336 -2.52 -17.29 -12.44
CA THR A 336 -3.38 -16.93 -13.56
C THR A 336 -2.59 -16.40 -14.78
N ALA A 337 -1.38 -15.88 -14.58
CA ALA A 337 -0.54 -15.27 -15.61
C ALA A 337 0.53 -16.24 -16.17
N PHE A 338 1.05 -17.15 -15.34
CA PHE A 338 2.00 -18.20 -15.70
C PHE A 338 2.00 -19.30 -14.63
N ASP A 339 2.40 -20.51 -15.01
CA ASP A 339 2.38 -21.69 -14.13
C ASP A 339 3.70 -21.87 -13.38
N PHE A 340 3.65 -22.16 -12.08
CA PHE A 340 4.81 -22.38 -11.21
C PHE A 340 4.39 -23.14 -9.94
N ASP A 341 5.33 -23.82 -9.30
CA ASP A 341 5.12 -24.58 -8.07
C ASP A 341 5.34 -23.72 -6.83
N VAL A 342 6.45 -22.96 -6.81
CA VAL A 342 6.86 -22.12 -5.67
C VAL A 342 7.57 -20.84 -6.14
N ALA A 343 7.35 -19.73 -5.43
CA ALA A 343 8.14 -18.51 -5.58
C ALA A 343 9.34 -18.61 -4.63
N ALA A 344 10.51 -18.13 -5.03
CA ALA A 344 11.74 -18.29 -4.26
C ALA A 344 12.60 -17.03 -4.31
N VAL A 345 13.51 -16.91 -3.34
CA VAL A 345 14.54 -15.88 -3.30
C VAL A 345 15.92 -16.52 -3.30
N THR A 346 16.90 -15.84 -3.88
CA THR A 346 18.31 -16.27 -3.80
C THR A 346 18.89 -15.87 -2.44
N ILE A 347 19.54 -16.83 -1.79
CA ILE A 347 20.39 -16.61 -0.63
C ILE A 347 21.85 -16.97 -0.96
N GLU A 348 22.79 -16.34 -0.26
CA GLU A 348 24.23 -16.60 -0.42
C GLU A 348 24.88 -16.78 0.94
N ARG A 349 25.40 -18.00 1.19
CA ARG A 349 26.06 -18.37 2.43
C ARG A 349 27.03 -19.53 2.24
N THR A 350 28.26 -19.37 2.73
CA THR A 350 29.32 -20.37 2.61
C THR A 350 29.17 -21.56 3.58
N ASP A 351 28.59 -21.33 4.76
CA ASP A 351 28.29 -22.33 5.79
C ASP A 351 26.80 -22.69 5.75
N PHE A 352 26.37 -23.37 4.69
CA PHE A 352 24.96 -23.68 4.49
C PHE A 352 24.40 -24.61 5.57
N ASP A 353 23.35 -24.15 6.25
CA ASP A 353 22.55 -24.92 7.20
C ASP A 353 21.06 -24.67 6.92
N ALA A 354 20.33 -25.71 6.53
CA ALA A 354 18.90 -25.63 6.26
C ALA A 354 18.09 -25.20 7.50
N GLY A 355 18.54 -25.57 8.71
CA GLY A 355 17.89 -25.21 9.98
C GLY A 355 17.86 -23.70 10.25
N ARG A 356 18.68 -22.93 9.53
CA ARG A 356 18.67 -21.47 9.59
C ARG A 356 17.49 -20.86 8.84
N TYR A 357 17.06 -21.48 7.75
CA TYR A 357 15.97 -20.99 6.90
C TYR A 357 14.65 -21.68 7.18
N PHE A 358 14.68 -22.83 7.88
CA PHE A 358 13.50 -23.57 8.25
C PHE A 358 13.58 -24.01 9.73
N ALA A 359 12.59 -23.60 10.51
CA ALA A 359 12.40 -23.94 11.91
C ALA A 359 11.58 -25.24 12.04
N GLY A 360 12.13 -26.23 12.73
CA GLY A 360 11.45 -27.51 13.02
C GLY A 360 12.28 -28.73 12.64
N SER A 361 12.16 -29.80 13.42
CA SER A 361 12.87 -31.08 13.22
C SER A 361 12.19 -32.05 12.25
N GLU A 362 11.02 -31.70 11.73
CA GLU A 362 10.16 -32.57 10.90
C GLU A 362 9.76 -31.85 9.60
N ILE A 363 10.74 -31.59 8.73
CA ILE A 363 10.44 -31.14 7.37
C ILE A 363 10.76 -32.31 6.46
N ASP A 364 9.72 -32.94 5.91
CA ASP A 364 9.89 -34.09 5.02
C ASP A 364 10.76 -33.73 3.80
N GLU A 365 10.60 -32.54 3.22
CA GLU A 365 11.46 -32.01 2.14
C GLU A 365 11.53 -30.46 2.15
N PRO A 366 12.64 -29.85 2.62
CA PRO A 366 12.79 -28.40 2.56
C PRO A 366 12.89 -27.93 1.10
N LYS A 367 12.13 -26.88 0.75
CA LYS A 367 12.08 -26.33 -0.61
C LYS A 367 13.31 -25.48 -0.91
N ILE A 368 14.45 -26.15 -1.06
CA ILE A 368 15.75 -25.57 -1.35
C ILE A 368 16.20 -26.11 -2.70
N PHE A 369 16.65 -25.22 -3.57
CA PHE A 369 17.01 -25.58 -4.94
C PHE A 369 18.37 -24.97 -5.30
N ASP A 370 19.16 -25.72 -6.07
CA ASP A 370 20.44 -25.23 -6.58
C ASP A 370 20.22 -24.08 -7.58
N VAL A 371 21.10 -23.08 -7.52
CA VAL A 371 21.14 -22.02 -8.54
C VAL A 371 21.95 -22.52 -9.74
N PRO A 372 21.35 -22.64 -10.95
CA PRO A 372 22.06 -23.19 -12.10
C PRO A 372 23.31 -22.38 -12.46
N GLY A 373 24.47 -23.04 -12.44
CA GLY A 373 25.76 -22.43 -12.81
C GLY A 373 26.34 -21.43 -11.80
N ALA A 374 25.81 -21.40 -10.56
CA ALA A 374 26.36 -20.55 -9.50
C ALA A 374 27.61 -21.13 -8.83
N GLU A 375 28.36 -20.25 -8.15
CA GLU A 375 29.45 -20.63 -7.24
C GLU A 375 28.90 -21.37 -6.00
N GLU A 376 29.77 -22.14 -5.31
CA GLU A 376 29.40 -22.82 -4.06
C GLU A 376 28.80 -21.85 -3.03
N GLY A 377 27.71 -22.25 -2.37
CA GLY A 377 27.07 -21.47 -1.31
C GLY A 377 25.87 -20.62 -1.75
N ARG A 378 25.37 -20.76 -2.97
CA ARG A 378 24.17 -20.05 -3.46
C ARG A 378 23.00 -21.01 -3.69
N PHE A 379 21.85 -20.67 -3.12
CA PHE A 379 20.65 -21.49 -3.17
C PHE A 379 19.40 -20.65 -3.34
N PHE A 380 18.35 -21.23 -3.93
CA PHE A 380 17.01 -20.70 -3.85
C PHE A 380 16.29 -21.26 -2.62
N VAL A 381 15.69 -20.38 -1.83
CA VAL A 381 14.76 -20.76 -0.76
C VAL A 381 13.34 -20.48 -1.23
N GLY A 382 12.54 -21.54 -1.33
CA GLY A 382 11.12 -21.47 -1.67
C GLY A 382 10.29 -20.85 -0.55
N ILE A 383 9.48 -19.86 -0.91
CA ILE A 383 8.53 -19.16 -0.04
C ILE A 383 7.13 -19.35 -0.64
N ASP A 384 6.30 -20.11 0.07
CA ASP A 384 4.91 -20.38 -0.32
C ASP A 384 3.98 -20.44 0.89
N ALA A 385 2.69 -20.47 0.59
CA ALA A 385 1.63 -20.52 1.59
C ALA A 385 1.63 -21.79 2.45
N SER A 386 2.22 -22.90 1.97
CA SER A 386 2.28 -24.16 2.70
C SER A 386 3.39 -24.20 3.75
N GLY A 387 4.51 -23.52 3.47
CA GLY A 387 5.69 -23.48 4.34
C GLY A 387 5.70 -22.32 5.35
N VAL A 388 4.56 -21.63 5.54
CA VAL A 388 4.49 -20.42 6.35
C VAL A 388 4.96 -20.66 7.78
N GLN A 389 4.72 -21.82 8.39
CA GLN A 389 5.11 -22.03 9.80
C GLN A 389 6.60 -22.30 9.94
N GLU A 390 7.14 -23.07 9.00
CA GLU A 390 8.49 -23.59 9.00
C GLU A 390 9.50 -22.51 8.59
N LEU A 391 9.18 -21.63 7.64
CA LEU A 391 10.17 -20.69 7.09
C LEU A 391 10.66 -19.63 8.11
N ASN A 392 11.96 -19.57 8.36
CA ASN A 392 12.57 -18.57 9.24
C ASN A 392 12.85 -17.25 8.49
N VAL A 393 12.01 -16.25 8.75
CA VAL A 393 12.08 -14.91 8.13
C VAL A 393 13.43 -14.24 8.35
N ASP A 394 13.96 -14.27 9.58
CA ASP A 394 15.20 -13.55 9.91
C ASP A 394 16.41 -14.17 9.22
N GLY A 395 16.47 -15.51 9.20
CA GLY A 395 17.52 -16.25 8.48
C GLY A 395 17.49 -15.92 6.98
N ILE A 396 16.30 -15.93 6.37
CA ILE A 396 16.14 -15.59 4.95
C ILE A 396 16.54 -14.13 4.68
N ARG A 397 16.14 -13.18 5.54
CA ARG A 397 16.48 -11.76 5.37
C ARG A 397 17.97 -11.49 5.48
N GLU A 398 18.66 -12.15 6.41
CA GLU A 398 20.08 -11.90 6.66
C GLU A 398 20.96 -12.32 5.47
N ASP A 399 20.63 -13.45 4.83
CA ASP A 399 21.43 -14.04 3.74
C ASP A 399 20.88 -13.71 2.33
N LEU A 400 19.88 -12.82 2.23
CA LEU A 400 19.18 -12.48 0.99
C LEU A 400 20.08 -11.76 -0.04
N VAL A 401 20.15 -12.29 -1.27
CA VAL A 401 20.72 -11.61 -2.43
C VAL A 401 19.63 -10.80 -3.15
N ALA A 402 19.20 -9.69 -2.55
CA ALA A 402 18.02 -8.94 -2.99
C ALA A 402 18.09 -8.44 -4.45
N ALA A 403 19.30 -8.21 -4.98
CA ALA A 403 19.50 -7.73 -6.36
C ALA A 403 19.03 -8.74 -7.43
N GLU A 404 18.92 -10.03 -7.09
CA GLU A 404 18.44 -11.07 -8.01
C GLU A 404 16.90 -11.11 -8.08
N GLY A 405 16.22 -10.63 -7.04
CA GLY A 405 14.77 -10.53 -6.99
C GLY A 405 14.08 -11.85 -6.65
N VAL A 406 12.85 -12.01 -7.15
CA VAL A 406 12.05 -13.22 -6.97
C VAL A 406 12.19 -14.11 -8.19
N VAL A 407 12.42 -15.39 -7.95
CA VAL A 407 12.50 -16.46 -8.95
C VAL A 407 11.29 -17.36 -8.78
N PHE A 408 10.77 -17.91 -9.87
CA PHE A 408 9.67 -18.87 -9.84
C PHE A 408 10.20 -20.23 -10.27
N ILE A 409 9.81 -21.28 -9.56
CA ILE A 409 10.32 -22.63 -9.77
C ILE A 409 9.18 -23.53 -10.22
N LYS A 410 9.44 -24.34 -11.24
CA LYS A 410 8.55 -25.38 -11.73
C LYS A 410 9.34 -26.65 -12.02
N ASP A 411 8.84 -27.79 -11.57
CA ASP A 411 9.51 -29.09 -11.73
C ASP A 411 10.97 -29.06 -11.24
N GLY A 412 11.22 -28.36 -10.13
CA GLY A 412 12.54 -28.18 -9.53
C GLY A 412 13.51 -27.24 -10.28
N LYS A 413 13.06 -26.51 -11.30
CA LYS A 413 13.91 -25.59 -12.09
C LYS A 413 13.34 -24.18 -12.15
N PRO A 414 14.20 -23.14 -12.19
CA PRO A 414 13.74 -21.77 -12.39
C PRO A 414 13.12 -21.60 -13.78
N ILE A 415 11.98 -20.91 -13.84
CA ILE A 415 11.31 -20.58 -15.10
C ILE A 415 11.67 -19.19 -15.59
N GLU A 416 11.80 -19.03 -16.90
CA GLU A 416 12.02 -17.73 -17.52
C GLU A 416 10.68 -17.04 -17.82
N LEU A 417 10.50 -15.84 -17.27
CA LEU A 417 9.32 -15.01 -17.47
C LEU A 417 9.54 -13.96 -18.57
N SER A 418 8.49 -13.64 -19.32
CA SER A 418 8.48 -12.49 -20.24
C SER A 418 8.62 -11.17 -19.46
N SER A 419 9.00 -10.08 -20.13
CA SER A 419 9.12 -8.76 -19.50
C SER A 419 7.81 -8.32 -18.82
N GLY A 420 6.67 -8.52 -19.47
CA GLY A 420 5.35 -8.21 -18.92
C GLY A 420 4.98 -9.11 -17.73
N GLN A 421 5.30 -10.40 -17.76
CA GLN A 421 5.09 -11.30 -16.62
C GLN A 421 5.97 -10.95 -15.42
N LYS A 422 7.24 -10.57 -15.65
CA LYS A 422 8.16 -10.09 -14.61
C LYS A 422 7.63 -8.80 -13.96
N LEU A 423 7.17 -7.84 -14.75
CA LEU A 423 6.65 -6.60 -14.18
C LEU A 423 5.36 -6.85 -13.40
N PHE A 424 4.46 -7.66 -13.96
CA PHE A 424 3.22 -8.05 -13.29
C PHE A 424 3.51 -8.72 -11.94
N SER A 425 4.50 -9.63 -11.87
CA SER A 425 4.88 -10.27 -10.61
C SER A 425 5.42 -9.27 -9.58
N PHE A 426 6.26 -8.32 -10.00
CA PHE A 426 6.74 -7.25 -9.11
C PHE A 426 5.60 -6.40 -8.58
N ILE A 427 4.65 -5.99 -9.42
CA ILE A 427 3.49 -5.20 -8.99
C ILE A 427 2.67 -5.96 -7.94
N VAL A 428 2.32 -7.22 -8.22
CA VAL A 428 1.50 -8.05 -7.32
C VAL A 428 2.19 -8.26 -5.97
N ILE A 429 3.45 -8.67 -5.99
CA ILE A 429 4.23 -8.96 -4.79
C ILE A 429 4.44 -7.69 -3.96
N ASN A 430 4.78 -6.57 -4.59
CA ASN A 430 5.01 -5.31 -3.89
C ASN A 430 3.73 -4.74 -3.26
N ILE A 431 2.60 -4.80 -3.97
CA ILE A 431 1.31 -4.38 -3.39
C ILE A 431 0.97 -5.25 -2.18
N LEU A 432 1.10 -6.58 -2.29
CA LEU A 432 0.79 -7.49 -1.18
C LEU A 432 1.75 -7.31 -0.01
N GLY A 433 3.05 -7.15 -0.25
CA GLY A 433 4.04 -6.94 0.80
C GLY A 433 3.82 -5.63 1.54
N ALA A 434 3.42 -4.57 0.84
CA ALA A 434 3.24 -3.25 1.45
C ALA A 434 1.86 -2.98 2.04
N ILE A 435 0.80 -3.65 1.57
CA ILE A 435 -0.57 -3.27 1.92
C ILE A 435 -0.87 -3.52 3.40
N ARG A 436 -1.53 -2.53 4.01
CA ARG A 436 -2.12 -2.56 5.35
C ARG A 436 -3.60 -2.25 5.27
N ARG A 437 -4.28 -2.29 6.42
CA ARG A 437 -5.68 -1.85 6.50
C ARG A 437 -5.81 -0.36 6.18
N ASP A 438 -6.77 0.00 5.33
CA ASP A 438 -7.08 1.38 4.94
C ASP A 438 -5.88 2.12 4.33
N SER A 439 -5.14 1.43 3.45
CA SER A 439 -4.13 2.05 2.59
C SER A 439 -4.77 2.70 1.37
N LEU A 440 -4.14 3.76 0.85
CA LEU A 440 -4.42 4.28 -0.48
C LEU A 440 -3.29 3.87 -1.43
N ILE A 441 -3.63 3.18 -2.51
CA ILE A 441 -2.68 2.75 -3.55
C ILE A 441 -2.80 3.70 -4.75
N LEU A 442 -1.73 4.44 -5.03
CA LEU A 442 -1.60 5.24 -6.25
C LEU A 442 -0.89 4.41 -7.32
N ILE A 443 -1.51 4.28 -8.48
CA ILE A 443 -0.98 3.49 -9.59
C ILE A 443 -0.89 4.40 -10.80
N ASP A 444 0.28 4.48 -11.40
CA ASP A 444 0.57 5.39 -12.52
C ASP A 444 0.98 4.56 -13.75
N GLU A 445 0.15 4.65 -14.79
CA GLU A 445 0.30 3.99 -16.09
C GLU A 445 0.67 2.49 -15.99
N PRO A 446 -0.15 1.66 -15.31
CA PRO A 446 0.14 0.23 -15.17
C PRO A 446 0.18 -0.51 -16.51
N GLU A 447 -0.45 0.01 -17.56
CA GLU A 447 -0.51 -0.55 -18.90
C GLU A 447 0.80 -0.47 -19.69
N LEU A 448 1.78 0.38 -19.31
CA LEU A 448 2.99 0.63 -20.12
C LEU A 448 3.76 -0.64 -20.51
N PHE A 449 3.61 -1.73 -19.76
CA PHE A 449 4.25 -3.02 -20.06
C PHE A 449 3.33 -4.23 -19.81
N LEU A 450 2.02 -4.03 -19.70
CA LEU A 450 1.06 -5.10 -19.50
C LEU A 450 0.26 -5.32 -20.79
N HIS A 451 0.16 -6.59 -21.21
CA HIS A 451 -0.81 -6.95 -22.25
C HIS A 451 -2.24 -6.69 -21.72
N PRO A 452 -3.22 -6.30 -22.55
CA PRO A 452 -4.59 -6.01 -22.08
C PRO A 452 -5.22 -7.11 -21.21
N THR A 453 -4.94 -8.38 -21.53
CA THR A 453 -5.37 -9.54 -20.71
C THR A 453 -4.81 -9.51 -19.29
N LEU A 454 -3.56 -9.06 -19.11
CA LEU A 454 -2.94 -8.90 -17.79
C LEU A 454 -3.46 -7.65 -17.07
N GLU A 455 -3.82 -6.58 -17.79
CA GLU A 455 -4.47 -5.40 -17.18
C GLU A 455 -5.82 -5.75 -16.54
N ILE A 456 -6.68 -6.50 -17.23
CA ILE A 456 -7.97 -6.94 -16.67
C ILE A 456 -7.74 -7.79 -15.42
N ARG A 457 -6.75 -8.70 -15.46
CA ARG A 457 -6.38 -9.54 -14.31
C ARG A 457 -5.83 -8.70 -13.17
N PHE A 458 -5.04 -7.68 -13.48
CA PHE A 458 -4.50 -6.73 -12.51
C PHE A 458 -5.62 -5.97 -11.79
N VAL A 459 -6.59 -5.41 -12.52
CA VAL A 459 -7.73 -4.70 -11.91
C VAL A 459 -8.58 -5.66 -11.08
N GLY A 460 -8.84 -6.87 -11.59
CA GLY A 460 -9.59 -7.90 -10.86
C GLY A 460 -8.89 -8.35 -9.58
N MET A 461 -7.57 -8.51 -9.61
CA MET A 461 -6.74 -8.72 -8.43
C MET A 461 -6.88 -7.56 -7.46
N LEU A 462 -6.66 -6.33 -7.96
CA LEU A 462 -6.58 -5.14 -7.13
C LEU A 462 -7.88 -4.97 -6.35
N LYS A 463 -9.05 -5.11 -6.97
CA LYS A 463 -10.34 -5.10 -6.27
C LYS A 463 -10.40 -6.07 -5.10
N ARG A 464 -9.93 -7.32 -5.29
CA ARG A 464 -9.94 -8.34 -4.23
C ARG A 464 -9.03 -7.96 -3.06
N ILE A 465 -7.84 -7.45 -3.37
CA ILE A 465 -6.89 -6.99 -2.37
C ILE A 465 -7.49 -5.79 -1.59
N LEU A 466 -7.97 -4.78 -2.32
CA LEU A 466 -8.53 -3.57 -1.73
C LEU A 466 -9.72 -3.86 -0.80
N GLN A 467 -10.66 -4.70 -1.24
CA GLN A 467 -11.82 -5.10 -0.41
C GLN A 467 -11.40 -5.78 0.88
N HIS A 468 -10.41 -6.68 0.81
CA HIS A 468 -9.99 -7.45 1.97
C HIS A 468 -9.29 -6.59 3.05
N PHE A 469 -8.51 -5.60 2.61
CA PHE A 469 -7.79 -4.69 3.51
C PHE A 469 -8.57 -3.39 3.79
N ASN A 470 -9.81 -3.26 3.33
CA ASN A 470 -10.55 -1.99 3.35
C ASN A 470 -9.75 -0.81 2.77
N SER A 471 -8.90 -1.10 1.80
CA SER A 471 -8.00 -0.14 1.16
C SER A 471 -8.63 0.38 -0.12
N LYS A 472 -8.15 1.51 -0.63
CA LYS A 472 -8.64 2.12 -1.86
C LYS A 472 -7.50 2.36 -2.86
N ALA A 473 -7.84 2.55 -4.13
CA ALA A 473 -6.87 2.91 -5.15
C ALA A 473 -7.30 4.10 -6.00
N LEU A 474 -6.30 4.85 -6.46
CA LEU A 474 -6.41 5.86 -7.50
C LEU A 474 -5.43 5.50 -8.61
N MET A 475 -5.95 5.29 -9.81
CA MET A 475 -5.17 4.84 -10.96
C MET A 475 -5.15 5.90 -12.05
N ALA A 476 -3.98 6.39 -12.43
CA ALA A 476 -3.79 7.16 -13.66
C ALA A 476 -3.51 6.18 -14.80
N THR A 477 -4.29 6.25 -15.88
CA THR A 477 -4.19 5.32 -17.01
C THR A 477 -4.61 5.99 -18.32
N HIS A 478 -4.20 5.38 -19.42
CA HIS A 478 -4.67 5.57 -20.79
C HIS A 478 -5.53 4.39 -21.27
N SER A 479 -5.63 3.33 -20.47
CA SER A 479 -6.34 2.11 -20.83
C SER A 479 -7.86 2.25 -20.63
N VAL A 480 -8.57 2.28 -21.76
CA VAL A 480 -10.04 2.16 -21.78
C VAL A 480 -10.53 0.79 -21.30
N VAL A 481 -9.68 -0.23 -21.36
CA VAL A 481 -9.97 -1.57 -20.82
C VAL A 481 -10.05 -1.50 -19.30
N THR A 482 -9.14 -0.76 -18.65
CA THR A 482 -9.22 -0.48 -17.20
C THR A 482 -10.48 0.30 -16.84
N VAL A 483 -10.84 1.33 -17.62
CA VAL A 483 -12.05 2.13 -17.37
C VAL A 483 -13.32 1.28 -17.45
N ARG A 484 -13.36 0.29 -18.34
CA ARG A 484 -14.48 -0.66 -18.43
C ARG A 484 -14.69 -1.47 -17.15
N GLU A 485 -13.65 -1.65 -16.35
CA GLU A 485 -13.71 -2.43 -15.12
C GLU A 485 -14.16 -1.59 -13.91
N VAL A 486 -14.40 -0.29 -14.03
CA VAL A 486 -14.81 0.57 -12.91
C VAL A 486 -16.16 1.26 -13.16
N PRO A 487 -16.95 1.53 -12.11
CA PRO A 487 -18.19 2.30 -12.25
C PRO A 487 -17.95 3.74 -12.73
N SER A 488 -18.88 4.29 -13.49
CA SER A 488 -18.72 5.62 -14.12
C SER A 488 -18.60 6.78 -13.13
N ASP A 489 -19.14 6.66 -11.92
CA ASP A 489 -18.98 7.65 -10.84
C ASP A 489 -17.55 7.67 -10.25
N CYS A 490 -16.75 6.64 -10.54
CA CYS A 490 -15.34 6.51 -10.17
C CYS A 490 -14.38 6.85 -11.32
N VAL A 491 -14.89 7.28 -12.49
CA VAL A 491 -14.09 7.63 -13.66
C VAL A 491 -14.01 9.14 -13.82
N HIS A 492 -12.79 9.66 -13.82
CA HIS A 492 -12.48 11.09 -13.94
C HIS A 492 -11.72 11.33 -15.24
N VAL A 493 -12.42 11.91 -16.22
CA VAL A 493 -11.90 12.21 -17.56
C VAL A 493 -11.31 13.62 -17.58
N PHE A 494 -10.01 13.71 -17.78
CA PHE A 494 -9.27 14.96 -17.87
C PHE A 494 -9.29 15.45 -19.32
N VAL A 495 -9.95 16.59 -19.54
CA VAL A 495 -10.08 17.21 -20.85
C VAL A 495 -9.43 18.58 -20.82
N ARG A 496 -8.47 18.80 -21.72
CA ARG A 496 -7.89 20.12 -21.95
C ARG A 496 -8.82 20.89 -22.91
N THR A 497 -9.28 22.05 -22.49
CA THR A 497 -10.11 22.97 -23.28
C THR A 497 -9.39 24.30 -23.47
N ASP A 498 -9.89 25.17 -24.34
CA ASP A 498 -9.36 26.53 -24.50
C ASP A 498 -9.52 27.38 -23.23
N GLU A 499 -10.48 27.04 -22.37
CA GLU A 499 -10.79 27.73 -21.12
C GLU A 499 -10.08 27.13 -19.89
N GLY A 500 -9.30 26.05 -20.05
CA GLY A 500 -8.58 25.39 -18.95
C GLY A 500 -8.79 23.87 -18.89
N LEU A 501 -8.44 23.27 -17.75
CA LEU A 501 -8.65 21.84 -17.49
C LEU A 501 -10.07 21.60 -16.98
N VAL A 502 -10.78 20.64 -17.57
CA VAL A 502 -12.08 20.19 -17.08
C VAL A 502 -11.98 18.71 -16.71
N VAL A 503 -12.42 18.36 -15.49
CA VAL A 503 -12.56 16.98 -15.03
C VAL A 503 -14.03 16.58 -15.16
N LYS A 504 -14.34 15.71 -16.13
CA LYS A 504 -15.70 15.23 -16.42
C LYS A 504 -15.89 13.79 -15.97
N ARG A 505 -17.12 13.38 -15.71
CA ARG A 505 -17.48 11.96 -15.54
C ARG A 505 -18.24 11.44 -16.77
N PRO A 506 -18.11 10.16 -17.14
CA PRO A 506 -18.93 9.60 -18.22
C PRO A 506 -20.42 9.65 -17.88
N PRO A 507 -21.29 10.15 -18.79
CA PRO A 507 -22.75 10.21 -18.56
C PRO A 507 -23.43 8.85 -18.78
N PHE A 508 -22.66 7.78 -18.93
CA PHE A 508 -23.10 6.41 -19.12
C PHE A 508 -22.27 5.47 -18.25
N GLN A 509 -22.81 4.30 -17.94
CA GLN A 509 -22.09 3.31 -17.14
C GLN A 509 -20.88 2.76 -17.91
N THR A 510 -19.71 2.85 -17.30
CA THR A 510 -18.45 2.29 -17.81
C THR A 510 -18.24 0.85 -17.37
N PHE A 511 -18.77 0.44 -16.21
CA PHE A 511 -18.64 -0.93 -15.71
C PHE A 511 -19.30 -1.94 -16.67
N GLY A 512 -18.48 -2.77 -17.33
CA GLY A 512 -18.91 -3.68 -18.39
C GLY A 512 -19.35 -2.97 -19.69
N GLY A 513 -19.01 -1.70 -19.85
CA GLY A 513 -19.38 -0.87 -20.99
C GLY A 513 -18.64 -1.18 -22.28
N ASP A 514 -19.12 -0.63 -23.38
CA ASP A 514 -18.49 -0.77 -24.69
C ASP A 514 -17.19 0.06 -24.78
N VAL A 515 -16.12 -0.59 -25.22
CA VAL A 515 -14.77 0.02 -25.26
C VAL A 515 -14.69 1.12 -26.31
N GLN A 516 -15.38 0.98 -27.45
CA GLN A 516 -15.38 2.01 -28.50
C GLN A 516 -16.11 3.27 -28.03
N ARG A 517 -17.23 3.11 -27.32
CA ARG A 517 -17.98 4.23 -26.72
C ARG A 517 -17.15 4.94 -25.65
N ILE A 518 -16.47 4.19 -24.78
CA ILE A 518 -15.56 4.76 -23.77
C ILE A 518 -14.43 5.53 -24.47
N SER A 519 -13.79 4.90 -25.45
CA SER A 519 -12.70 5.52 -26.23
C SER A 519 -13.14 6.80 -26.92
N SER A 520 -14.30 6.78 -27.59
CA SER A 520 -14.85 7.95 -28.28
C SER A 520 -15.17 9.09 -27.32
N TYR A 521 -15.70 8.79 -26.12
CA TYR A 521 -15.95 9.82 -25.12
C TYR A 521 -14.67 10.43 -24.52
N VAL A 522 -13.64 9.62 -24.33
CA VAL A 522 -12.39 10.05 -23.69
C VAL A 522 -11.45 10.75 -24.67
N PHE A 523 -11.39 10.29 -25.93
CA PHE A 523 -10.40 10.70 -26.92
C PHE A 523 -10.99 11.26 -28.21
N GLY A 524 -12.30 11.13 -28.45
CA GLY A 524 -12.92 11.49 -29.74
C GLY A 524 -12.81 12.98 -30.11
N ASP A 525 -12.70 13.86 -29.11
CA ASP A 525 -12.61 15.32 -29.29
C ASP A 525 -11.15 15.84 -29.31
N SER A 526 -10.13 14.98 -29.39
CA SER A 526 -8.76 15.48 -29.46
C SER A 526 -8.56 16.29 -30.74
N ALA A 527 -8.40 17.62 -30.61
CA ALA A 527 -8.27 18.63 -31.66
C ALA A 527 -7.04 18.47 -32.59
N THR A 528 -6.39 17.31 -32.57
CA THR A 528 -5.36 16.93 -33.54
C THR A 528 -6.02 16.53 -34.85
N THR A 529 -5.82 17.33 -35.89
CA THR A 529 -6.11 16.97 -37.29
C THR A 529 -5.54 15.59 -37.57
N LYS A 530 -6.38 14.64 -37.99
CA LYS A 530 -5.91 13.27 -38.20
C LYS A 530 -5.04 13.26 -39.46
N PRO A 531 -3.82 12.67 -39.44
CA PRO A 531 -2.93 12.70 -40.60
C PRO A 531 -3.56 12.19 -41.89
N PHE A 532 -4.43 11.17 -41.81
CA PHE A 532 -5.14 10.66 -42.97
C PHE A 532 -6.20 11.64 -43.52
N GLU A 533 -6.81 12.49 -42.69
CA GLU A 533 -7.72 13.55 -43.17
C GLU A 533 -6.92 14.58 -43.99
N GLY A 534 -5.69 14.90 -43.56
CA GLY A 534 -4.76 15.70 -44.36
C GLY A 534 -4.43 15.05 -45.71
N TRP A 535 -4.11 13.75 -45.71
CA TRP A 535 -3.86 13.00 -46.93
C TRP A 535 -5.09 12.93 -47.85
N ILE A 536 -6.29 12.67 -47.31
CA ILE A 536 -7.54 12.69 -48.09
C ILE A 536 -7.70 14.05 -48.75
N LYS A 537 -7.46 15.14 -48.02
CA LYS A 537 -7.57 16.49 -48.56
C LYS A 537 -6.57 16.75 -49.69
N GLU A 538 -5.31 16.38 -49.51
CA GLU A 538 -4.29 16.47 -50.57
C GLU A 538 -4.70 15.68 -51.82
N GLN A 539 -5.22 14.46 -51.64
CA GLN A 539 -5.67 13.63 -52.76
C GLN A 539 -6.94 14.15 -53.43
N LEU A 540 -7.88 14.72 -52.67
CA LEU A 540 -9.05 15.41 -53.21
C LEU A 540 -8.64 16.65 -54.01
N ASP A 541 -7.65 17.42 -53.53
CA ASP A 541 -7.11 18.58 -54.25
C ASP A 541 -6.40 18.16 -55.56
N GLU A 542 -5.73 17.00 -55.59
CA GLU A 542 -5.07 16.46 -56.79
C GLU A 542 -6.04 15.83 -57.80
N LEU A 543 -6.99 15.01 -57.34
CA LEU A 543 -7.91 14.25 -58.20
C LEU A 543 -9.21 15.00 -58.51
N GLY A 544 -9.52 16.03 -57.73
CA GLY A 544 -10.61 16.98 -57.97
C GLY A 544 -12.02 16.51 -57.57
N SER A 545 -12.21 15.28 -57.11
CA SER A 545 -13.49 14.81 -56.55
C SER A 545 -13.36 13.55 -55.69
N ALA A 546 -14.35 13.34 -54.81
CA ALA A 546 -14.49 12.11 -54.01
C ALA A 546 -14.61 10.86 -54.88
N ASP A 547 -15.39 10.91 -55.96
CA ASP A 547 -15.62 9.74 -56.80
C ASP A 547 -14.33 9.32 -57.53
N ALA A 548 -13.52 10.28 -57.99
CA ALA A 548 -12.23 10.00 -58.62
C ALA A 548 -11.23 9.37 -57.64
N LEU A 549 -11.20 9.85 -56.38
CA LEU A 549 -10.37 9.27 -55.33
C LEU A 549 -10.84 7.85 -54.94
N ILE A 550 -12.14 7.64 -54.78
CA ILE A 550 -12.71 6.33 -54.46
C ILE A 550 -12.41 5.32 -55.59
N GLU A 551 -12.57 5.72 -56.85
CA GLU A 551 -12.25 4.86 -57.99
C GLU A 551 -10.74 4.56 -58.09
N ALA A 552 -9.89 5.57 -57.87
CA ALA A 552 -8.44 5.41 -57.88
C ALA A 552 -7.94 4.43 -56.81
N LEU A 553 -8.58 4.41 -55.64
CA LEU A 553 -8.21 3.52 -54.54
C LEU A 553 -8.79 2.11 -54.65
N GLY A 554 -9.88 1.91 -55.40
CA GLY A 554 -10.40 0.59 -55.74
C GLY A 554 -10.66 -0.31 -54.53
N GLU A 555 -10.00 -1.47 -54.47
CA GLU A 555 -10.17 -2.45 -53.37
C GLU A 555 -9.35 -2.11 -52.09
N GLU A 556 -8.56 -1.04 -52.11
CA GLU A 556 -7.75 -0.64 -50.94
C GLU A 556 -8.53 0.16 -49.89
N ILE A 557 -9.81 0.48 -50.15
CA ILE A 557 -10.66 1.31 -49.25
C ILE A 557 -11.64 0.46 -48.44
N ASN A 558 -11.92 0.90 -47.21
CA ASN A 558 -13.03 0.40 -46.42
C ASN A 558 -14.24 1.35 -46.46
N GLU A 559 -15.39 0.88 -45.95
CA GLU A 559 -16.63 1.66 -45.93
C GLU A 559 -16.49 2.96 -45.13
N GLU A 560 -15.73 2.96 -44.02
CA GLU A 560 -15.51 4.17 -43.23
C GLU A 560 -14.75 5.26 -44.00
N LEU A 561 -13.71 4.87 -44.76
CA LEU A 561 -12.92 5.80 -45.55
C LEU A 561 -13.74 6.38 -46.71
N ILE A 562 -14.62 5.60 -47.34
CA ILE A 562 -15.56 6.09 -48.36
C ILE A 562 -16.46 7.19 -47.77
N ILE A 563 -17.05 6.94 -46.60
CA ILE A 563 -17.92 7.91 -45.92
C ILE A 563 -17.14 9.19 -45.61
N GLN A 564 -15.89 9.07 -45.14
CA GLN A 564 -15.04 10.22 -44.84
C GLN A 564 -14.63 11.02 -46.07
N ILE A 565 -14.18 10.36 -47.15
CA ILE A 565 -13.81 11.02 -48.41
C ILE A 565 -14.99 11.85 -48.92
N ARG A 566 -16.19 11.26 -48.96
CA ARG A 566 -17.42 11.97 -49.39
C ARG A 566 -17.79 13.13 -48.48
N ALA A 567 -17.67 12.95 -47.17
CA ALA A 567 -17.94 14.02 -46.20
C ALA A 567 -16.95 15.20 -46.35
N MET A 568 -15.69 14.92 -46.69
CA MET A 568 -14.63 15.92 -46.82
C MET A 568 -14.63 16.68 -48.17
N ASP A 569 -15.11 16.05 -49.24
CA ASP A 569 -15.30 16.68 -50.57
C ASP A 569 -16.44 17.72 -50.57
N GLY A 570 -17.22 17.80 -49.49
CA GLY A 570 -18.26 18.80 -49.31
C GLY A 570 -19.52 18.54 -50.12
N ASN A 571 -19.75 17.29 -50.56
CA ASN A 571 -20.97 16.86 -51.24
C ASN A 571 -21.90 16.19 -50.21
N PRO A 572 -22.87 16.91 -49.61
CA PRO A 572 -23.79 16.30 -48.66
C PRO A 572 -24.83 15.51 -49.46
N TRP A 573 -24.82 14.19 -49.26
CA TRP A 573 -25.87 13.19 -49.51
C TRP A 573 -26.98 13.53 -50.52
#